data_AF-B9X9P9-F1
#
_entry.id   AF-B9X9P9-F1
#
_cell.length_a   1.000
_cell.length_b   1.000
_cell.length_c   1.000
_cell.angle_alpha   90.00
_cell.angle_beta   90.00
_cell.angle_gamma   90.00
#
_symmetry.space_group_name_H-M   'P 1'
#
loop_
_entity.id
_entity.type
_entity.pdbx_description
1 polymer ?
#
loop_
_entity_poly.entity_id
_entity_poly.type
_entity_poly.pdbx_seq_one_letter_code
_entity_poly.pdbx_strand_id
1 'polypeptide(L)'
;MSTGRVGFQKNGEMQTEIKQKDNMREIIAILLCVLALTGCASSHNSESQQQAQTVRLLELQRQELIKEVNEMTMQRNLVKLKDGNILPGCWPEAVRKLKPVAVYHHMANVVIVLRKDGPSEEGYYVVPGISSWFPFQETDASMPGWSWKPVGDPFSGHSIFAYTRRKLEGA
;
A
#
# COMPACT_ATOMS: atom_id res chain seq x y z
N MET A 1 -21.32 12.11 98.84
CA MET A 1 -20.24 12.62 97.97
C MET A 1 -19.58 11.42 97.32
N SER A 2 -19.72 11.23 96.02
CA SER A 2 -18.62 10.84 95.11
C SER A 2 -19.18 10.69 93.70
N THR A 3 -18.48 11.34 92.78
CA THR A 3 -18.73 11.56 91.36
C THR A 3 -18.22 10.41 90.49
N GLY A 4 -18.78 10.31 89.29
CA GLY A 4 -18.05 9.88 88.08
C GLY A 4 -18.56 8.55 87.48
N ARG A 5 -18.50 8.33 86.17
CA ARG A 5 -18.03 9.14 85.04
C ARG A 5 -18.56 8.45 83.77
N VAL A 6 -19.06 9.22 82.82
CA VAL A 6 -19.43 8.77 81.47
C VAL A 6 -18.16 8.54 80.65
N GLY A 7 -18.10 7.45 79.88
CA GLY A 7 -17.01 7.15 78.95
C GLY A 7 -17.56 6.63 77.62
N PHE A 8 -17.43 7.47 76.60
CA PHE A 8 -17.83 7.30 75.20
C PHE A 8 -17.05 6.17 74.50
N GLN A 9 -17.74 5.43 73.62
CA GLN A 9 -17.13 4.48 72.68
C GLN A 9 -17.56 4.83 71.24
N LYS A 10 -16.69 5.50 70.49
CA LYS A 10 -16.86 5.78 69.04
C LYS A 10 -15.49 5.72 68.36
N ASN A 11 -14.94 4.51 68.17
CA ASN A 11 -13.68 4.31 67.43
C ASN A 11 -13.76 3.21 66.35
N GLY A 12 -14.96 2.72 66.00
CA GLY A 12 -15.12 1.57 65.08
C GLY A 12 -15.29 1.93 63.60
N GLU A 13 -15.90 3.07 63.27
CA GLU A 13 -16.38 3.32 61.90
C GLU A 13 -15.35 3.98 60.96
N MET A 14 -14.26 4.55 61.49
CA MET A 14 -13.30 5.31 60.67
C MET A 14 -12.24 4.42 59.97
N GLN A 15 -12.09 3.16 60.40
CA GLN A 15 -11.05 2.25 59.89
C GLN A 15 -11.45 1.55 58.58
N THR A 16 -12.75 1.32 58.35
CA THR A 16 -13.25 0.64 57.14
C THR A 16 -13.25 1.55 55.91
N GLU A 17 -13.46 2.85 56.10
CA GLU A 17 -13.56 3.80 54.99
C GLU A 17 -12.19 4.12 54.35
N ILE A 18 -11.12 4.08 55.14
CA ILE A 18 -9.75 4.33 54.68
C ILE A 18 -9.24 3.13 53.84
N LYS A 19 -9.48 1.91 54.31
CA LYS A 19 -9.04 0.68 53.62
C LYS A 19 -9.73 0.49 52.27
N GLN A 20 -10.94 1.01 52.10
CA GLN A 20 -11.69 0.94 50.85
C GLN A 20 -11.16 1.90 49.78
N LYS A 21 -10.59 3.06 50.17
CA LYS A 21 -10.02 4.03 49.23
C LYS A 21 -8.69 3.58 48.63
N ASP A 22 -7.85 2.90 49.40
CA ASP A 22 -6.55 2.43 48.91
C ASP A 22 -6.70 1.28 47.90
N ASN A 23 -7.64 0.35 48.15
CA ASN A 23 -7.98 -0.72 47.21
C ASN A 23 -8.54 -0.17 45.87
N MET A 24 -9.25 0.95 45.91
CA MET A 24 -9.86 1.55 44.71
C MET A 24 -8.81 2.22 43.81
N ARG A 25 -7.74 2.77 44.39
CA ARG A 25 -6.62 3.37 43.63
C ARG A 25 -5.79 2.31 42.91
N GLU A 26 -5.54 1.16 43.54
CA GLU A 26 -4.82 0.05 42.91
C GLU A 26 -5.62 -0.59 41.78
N ILE A 27 -6.94 -0.76 41.94
CA ILE A 27 -7.82 -1.32 40.89
C ILE A 27 -7.87 -0.40 39.66
N ILE A 28 -7.94 0.93 39.85
CA ILE A 28 -7.92 1.90 38.74
C ILE A 28 -6.58 1.88 38.00
N ALA A 29 -5.46 1.77 38.74
CA ALA A 29 -4.13 1.67 38.13
C ALA A 29 -3.96 0.39 37.29
N ILE A 30 -4.49 -0.75 37.76
CA ILE A 30 -4.48 -2.02 37.02
C ILE A 30 -5.37 -1.94 35.77
N LEU A 31 -6.57 -1.36 35.86
CA LEU A 31 -7.47 -1.16 34.71
C LEU A 31 -6.85 -0.24 33.64
N LEU A 32 -6.13 0.82 34.05
CA LEU A 32 -5.40 1.69 33.13
C LEU A 32 -4.20 0.97 32.47
N CYS A 33 -3.52 0.07 33.17
CA CYS A 33 -2.44 -0.74 32.59
C CYS A 33 -2.96 -1.78 31.58
N VAL A 34 -4.13 -2.39 31.84
CA VAL A 34 -4.75 -3.35 30.90
C VAL A 34 -5.26 -2.66 29.63
N LEU A 35 -5.79 -1.43 29.74
CA LEU A 35 -6.19 -0.63 28.56
C LEU A 35 -5.00 -0.10 27.74
N ALA A 36 -3.82 0.05 28.35
CA ALA A 36 -2.59 0.42 27.63
C ALA A 36 -1.97 -0.77 26.85
N LEU A 37 -2.31 -2.01 27.21
CA LEU A 37 -1.76 -3.22 26.59
C LEU A 37 -2.62 -3.80 25.45
N THR A 38 -3.83 -3.30 25.22
CA THR A 38 -4.62 -3.59 24.01
C THR A 38 -4.29 -2.68 22.82
N GLY A 39 -3.30 -1.80 22.97
CA GLY A 39 -2.89 -0.82 21.95
C GLY A 39 -1.71 -1.20 21.06
N CYS A 40 -1.22 -2.45 21.08
CA CYS A 40 -0.10 -2.90 20.23
C CYS A 40 -0.26 -4.36 19.77
N ALA A 41 -1.42 -4.69 19.18
CA ALA A 41 -1.50 -5.76 18.18
C ALA A 41 -1.83 -5.12 16.82
N SER A 42 -1.07 -4.09 16.45
CA SER A 42 -1.00 -3.58 15.09
C SER A 42 0.16 -4.28 14.38
N SER A 43 -0.02 -5.57 14.12
CA SER A 43 0.84 -6.31 13.20
C SER A 43 0.10 -7.54 12.72
N HIS A 44 0.15 -7.78 11.42
CA HIS A 44 -0.58 -8.82 10.68
C HIS A 44 -2.08 -8.56 10.48
N ASN A 45 -2.42 -7.76 9.46
CA ASN A 45 -3.48 -8.07 8.47
C ASN A 45 -3.64 -6.97 7.39
N SER A 46 -2.78 -5.97 7.35
CA SER A 46 -2.86 -4.90 6.33
C SER A 46 -2.22 -5.26 4.97
N GLU A 47 -1.52 -6.39 4.83
CA GLU A 47 -0.93 -6.80 3.54
C GLU A 47 -1.92 -7.35 2.52
N SER A 48 -3.18 -7.63 2.90
CA SER A 48 -4.17 -8.23 2.00
C SER A 48 -5.19 -7.24 1.40
N GLN A 49 -5.10 -5.94 1.69
CA GLN A 49 -6.06 -4.93 1.19
C GLN A 49 -5.43 -3.73 0.45
N GLN A 50 -4.11 -3.54 0.46
CA GLN A 50 -3.46 -2.53 -0.38
C GLN A 50 -3.26 -2.97 -1.85
N GLN A 51 -3.75 -4.14 -2.23
CA GLN A 51 -3.73 -4.63 -3.61
C GLN A 51 -4.90 -4.14 -4.49
N ALA A 52 -5.74 -3.22 -3.98
CA ALA A 52 -7.00 -2.86 -4.64
C ALA A 52 -7.21 -1.35 -4.81
N GLN A 53 -6.22 -0.62 -5.36
CA GLN A 53 -6.53 0.69 -5.93
C GLN A 53 -5.55 1.15 -7.01
N THR A 54 -5.23 0.26 -7.95
CA THR A 54 -4.95 0.73 -9.32
C THR A 54 -6.31 1.17 -9.86
N VAL A 55 -6.48 2.47 -10.11
CA VAL A 55 -7.74 3.08 -10.58
C VAL A 55 -8.26 2.29 -11.78
N ARG A 56 -9.30 1.46 -11.60
CA ARG A 56 -9.79 0.56 -12.65
C ARG A 56 -10.13 1.38 -13.90
N LEU A 57 -9.28 1.30 -14.92
CA LEU A 57 -9.48 2.03 -16.17
C LEU A 57 -10.78 1.55 -16.82
N LEU A 58 -11.60 2.48 -17.31
CA LEU A 58 -12.74 2.15 -18.16
C LEU A 58 -12.22 1.61 -19.51
N GLU A 59 -13.04 0.84 -20.24
CA GLU A 59 -12.64 0.26 -21.53
C GLU A 59 -12.13 1.33 -22.51
N LEU A 60 -12.86 2.43 -22.65
CA LEU A 60 -12.45 3.55 -23.51
C LEU A 60 -11.08 4.12 -23.11
N GLN A 61 -10.83 4.29 -21.80
CA GLN A 61 -9.55 4.78 -21.30
C GLN A 61 -8.41 3.78 -21.55
N ARG A 62 -8.69 2.47 -21.48
CA ARG A 62 -7.70 1.44 -21.82
C ARG A 62 -7.32 1.50 -23.28
N GLN A 63 -8.31 1.58 -24.16
CA GLN A 63 -8.08 1.65 -25.62
C GLN A 63 -7.32 2.91 -26.01
N GLU A 64 -7.68 4.07 -25.45
CA GLU A 64 -6.97 5.33 -25.66
C GLU A 64 -5.52 5.23 -25.18
N LEU A 65 -5.29 4.69 -23.97
CA LEU A 65 -3.95 4.51 -23.42
C LEU A 65 -3.09 3.57 -24.26
N ILE A 66 -3.63 2.44 -24.69
CA ILE A 66 -2.96 1.47 -25.56
C ILE A 66 -2.59 2.12 -26.89
N LYS A 67 -3.54 2.81 -27.53
CA LYS A 67 -3.33 3.48 -28.81
C LYS A 67 -2.19 4.48 -28.72
N GLU A 68 -2.24 5.37 -27.73
CA GLU A 68 -1.22 6.40 -27.57
C GLU A 68 0.16 5.83 -27.20
N VAL A 69 0.21 4.77 -26.38
CA VAL A 69 1.46 4.07 -26.09
C VAL A 69 2.01 3.40 -27.35
N ASN A 70 1.17 2.77 -28.17
CA ASN A 70 1.58 2.19 -29.46
C ASN A 70 2.19 3.26 -30.37
N GLU A 71 1.49 4.37 -30.58
CA GLU A 71 1.96 5.48 -31.42
C GLU A 71 3.29 6.04 -30.88
N MET A 72 3.39 6.24 -29.57
CA MET A 72 4.62 6.66 -28.90
C MET A 72 5.77 5.67 -29.20
N THR A 73 5.54 4.36 -29.06
CA THR A 73 6.60 3.36 -29.29
C THR A 73 7.04 3.22 -30.75
N MET A 74 6.19 3.61 -31.70
CA MET A 74 6.52 3.60 -33.13
C MET A 74 7.34 4.84 -33.56
N GLN A 75 7.40 5.89 -32.74
CA GLN A 75 8.18 7.09 -33.06
C GLN A 75 9.68 6.83 -32.93
N ARG A 76 10.41 6.99 -34.04
CA ARG A 76 11.88 6.80 -34.10
C ARG A 76 12.67 7.78 -33.21
N ASN A 77 12.06 8.90 -32.82
CA ASN A 77 12.72 9.98 -32.09
C ASN A 77 12.38 9.99 -30.59
N LEU A 78 11.86 8.89 -30.04
CA LEU A 78 11.56 8.85 -28.61
C LEU A 78 12.86 9.03 -27.81
N VAL A 79 12.94 10.13 -27.05
CA VAL A 79 14.11 10.42 -26.22
C VAL A 79 14.07 9.51 -25.00
N LYS A 80 14.80 8.40 -25.08
CA LYS A 80 15.04 7.48 -23.95
C LYS A 80 16.31 7.91 -23.23
N LEU A 81 16.22 8.02 -21.91
CA LEU A 81 17.39 8.15 -21.06
C LEU A 81 18.15 6.82 -21.01
N LYS A 82 19.40 6.85 -20.55
CA LYS A 82 20.28 5.67 -20.48
C LYS A 82 19.71 4.53 -19.64
N ASP A 83 18.87 4.85 -18.67
CA ASP A 83 18.18 3.93 -17.76
C ASP A 83 16.82 3.43 -18.31
N GLY A 84 16.48 3.79 -19.56
CA GLY A 84 15.22 3.43 -20.20
C GLY A 84 14.05 4.34 -19.84
N ASN A 85 14.23 5.35 -18.98
CA ASN A 85 13.18 6.33 -18.68
C ASN A 85 12.82 7.17 -19.91
N ILE A 86 11.53 7.46 -20.03
CA ILE A 86 10.95 8.33 -21.06
C ILE A 86 10.72 9.69 -20.41
N LEU A 87 11.20 10.76 -21.04
CA LEU A 87 11.06 12.12 -20.50
C LEU A 87 9.57 12.53 -20.38
N PRO A 88 9.18 13.27 -19.32
CA PRO A 88 7.81 13.73 -19.14
C PRO A 88 7.21 14.51 -20.32
N GLY A 89 8.06 15.29 -21.03
CA GLY A 89 7.65 16.02 -22.24
C GLY A 89 7.26 15.11 -23.42
N CYS A 90 7.64 13.83 -23.38
CA CYS A 90 7.31 12.84 -24.40
C CYS A 90 6.12 11.94 -23.99
N TRP A 91 5.56 12.12 -22.79
CA TRP A 91 4.42 11.32 -22.35
C TRP A 91 3.15 11.73 -23.11
N PRO A 92 2.45 10.79 -23.75
CA PRO A 92 1.24 11.11 -24.46
C PRO A 92 0.12 11.45 -23.46
N GLU A 93 -0.98 12.05 -23.93
CA GLU A 93 -1.98 12.66 -23.07
C GLU A 93 -2.65 11.65 -22.12
N ALA A 94 -3.02 10.47 -22.62
CA ALA A 94 -3.59 9.39 -21.85
C ALA A 94 -2.65 8.95 -20.71
N VAL A 95 -1.34 8.93 -20.93
CA VAL A 95 -0.35 8.64 -19.88
C VAL A 95 -0.28 9.79 -18.88
N ARG A 96 -0.22 11.05 -19.34
CA ARG A 96 -0.18 12.23 -18.46
C ARG A 96 -1.42 12.33 -17.54
N LYS A 97 -2.61 11.96 -18.04
CA LYS A 97 -3.86 11.94 -17.27
C LYS A 97 -3.79 11.02 -16.04
N LEU A 98 -2.97 9.96 -16.09
CA LEU A 98 -2.74 9.05 -14.97
C LEU A 98 -1.86 9.64 -13.87
N LYS A 99 -1.20 10.78 -14.13
CA LYS A 99 -0.22 11.43 -13.24
C LYS A 99 0.89 10.47 -12.77
N PRO A 100 1.61 9.80 -13.69
CA PRO A 100 2.63 8.85 -13.31
C PRO A 100 3.83 9.54 -12.67
N VAL A 101 4.50 8.82 -11.77
CA VAL A 101 5.76 9.23 -11.14
C VAL A 101 6.94 8.97 -12.08
N ALA A 102 6.84 7.91 -12.90
CA ALA A 102 7.84 7.58 -13.92
C ALA A 102 7.20 6.78 -15.06
N VAL A 103 7.80 6.86 -16.24
CA VAL A 103 7.44 6.03 -17.40
C VAL A 103 8.74 5.55 -18.04
N TYR A 104 8.87 4.25 -18.29
CA TYR A 104 10.10 3.67 -18.83
C TYR A 104 9.84 2.46 -19.72
N HIS A 105 10.85 2.10 -20.52
CA HIS A 105 10.81 0.89 -21.34
C HIS A 105 11.33 -0.34 -20.59
N HIS A 106 10.64 -1.46 -20.72
CA HIS A 106 11.07 -2.76 -20.21
C HIS A 106 10.75 -3.85 -21.24
N MET A 107 11.75 -4.56 -21.77
CA MET A 107 11.55 -5.63 -22.76
C MET A 107 10.66 -5.22 -23.95
N ALA A 108 10.95 -4.07 -24.56
CA ALA A 108 10.14 -3.43 -25.62
C ALA A 108 8.72 -2.99 -25.22
N ASN A 109 8.28 -3.26 -23.99
CA ASN A 109 7.02 -2.77 -23.42
C ASN A 109 7.20 -1.43 -22.70
N VAL A 110 6.09 -0.86 -22.25
CA VAL A 110 6.06 0.41 -21.52
C VAL A 110 5.51 0.20 -20.11
N VAL A 111 6.27 0.67 -19.12
CA VAL A 111 5.89 0.65 -17.71
C VAL A 111 5.51 2.06 -17.29
N ILE A 112 4.33 2.21 -16.72
CA ILE A 112 3.78 3.44 -16.19
C ILE A 112 3.68 3.28 -14.67
N VAL A 113 4.57 3.96 -13.94
CA VAL A 113 4.63 3.90 -12.48
C VAL A 113 3.67 4.93 -11.90
N LEU A 114 2.67 4.46 -11.14
CA LEU A 114 1.70 5.34 -10.47
C LEU A 114 2.04 5.57 -9.00
N ARG A 115 2.59 4.55 -8.33
CA ARG A 115 3.11 4.67 -6.96
C ARG A 115 4.48 4.03 -6.86
N LYS A 116 5.33 4.61 -6.02
CA LYS A 116 6.65 4.11 -5.69
C LYS A 116 6.90 4.32 -4.20
N ASP A 117 7.22 3.24 -3.50
CA ASP A 117 7.51 3.23 -2.07
C ASP A 117 8.77 2.38 -1.81
N GLY A 118 9.90 3.06 -1.60
CA GLY A 118 11.22 2.44 -1.46
C GLY A 118 11.57 1.53 -2.66
N PRO A 119 11.76 0.21 -2.43
CA PRO A 119 12.07 -0.76 -3.49
C PRO A 119 10.82 -1.21 -4.26
N SER A 120 9.63 -0.82 -3.84
CA SER A 120 8.37 -1.26 -4.44
C SER A 120 7.81 -0.21 -5.40
N GLU A 121 7.26 -0.67 -6.51
CA GLU A 121 6.54 0.14 -7.47
C GLU A 121 5.30 -0.58 -7.99
N GLU A 122 4.34 0.20 -8.47
CA GLU A 122 3.11 -0.31 -9.04
C GLU A 122 2.52 0.65 -10.07
N GLY A 123 1.68 0.11 -10.94
CA GLY A 123 0.97 0.88 -11.95
C GLY A 123 0.52 0.02 -13.12
N TYR A 124 0.78 0.49 -14.34
CA TYR A 124 0.40 -0.21 -15.56
C TYR A 124 1.61 -0.68 -16.38
N TYR A 125 1.50 -1.90 -16.90
CA TYR A 125 2.42 -2.50 -17.85
C TYR A 125 1.67 -2.66 -19.16
N VAL A 126 2.07 -1.90 -20.18
CA VAL A 126 1.40 -1.86 -21.49
C VAL A 126 2.27 -2.59 -22.49
N VAL A 127 1.69 -3.60 -23.14
CA VAL A 127 2.34 -4.38 -24.20
C VAL A 127 1.92 -3.78 -25.56
N PRO A 128 2.79 -2.98 -26.20
CA PRO A 128 2.48 -2.43 -27.51
C PRO A 128 2.52 -3.54 -28.57
N GLY A 129 1.81 -3.34 -29.68
CA GLY A 129 1.70 -4.33 -30.75
C GLY A 129 3.03 -4.68 -31.45
N ILE A 130 4.07 -3.87 -31.27
CA ILE A 130 5.43 -4.15 -31.76
C ILE A 130 6.22 -5.09 -30.85
N SER A 131 5.73 -5.33 -29.63
CA SER A 131 6.42 -6.18 -28.67
C SER A 131 6.13 -7.65 -28.95
N SER A 132 7.18 -8.46 -28.99
CA SER A 132 7.08 -9.92 -29.02
C SER A 132 7.04 -10.54 -27.62
N TRP A 133 7.14 -9.71 -26.57
CA TRP A 133 7.28 -10.17 -25.20
C TRP A 133 6.01 -9.93 -24.39
N PHE A 134 5.55 -10.97 -23.69
CA PHE A 134 4.35 -10.93 -22.86
C PHE A 134 4.64 -11.45 -21.44
N PRO A 135 4.11 -10.80 -20.38
CA PRO A 135 4.45 -11.12 -18.99
C PRO A 135 3.96 -12.49 -18.49
N PHE A 136 3.14 -13.21 -19.27
CA PHE A 136 2.60 -14.52 -18.93
C PHE A 136 3.30 -15.69 -19.66
N GLN A 137 4.28 -15.40 -20.53
CA GLN A 137 5.03 -16.43 -21.24
C GLN A 137 6.27 -16.93 -20.50
N GLU A 138 6.78 -16.15 -19.53
CA GLU A 138 7.90 -16.56 -18.70
C GLU A 138 7.41 -17.00 -17.33
N THR A 139 7.92 -18.14 -16.86
CA THR A 139 7.73 -18.58 -15.47
C THR A 139 8.28 -17.50 -14.54
N ASP A 140 7.62 -17.25 -13.40
CA ASP A 140 7.98 -16.24 -12.37
C ASP A 140 9.49 -16.17 -12.01
N ALA A 141 10.26 -17.23 -12.29
CA ALA A 141 11.69 -17.34 -12.05
C ALA A 141 12.59 -16.34 -12.82
N SER A 142 12.21 -15.89 -14.03
CA SER A 142 13.08 -14.99 -14.82
C SER A 142 12.99 -13.52 -14.41
N MET A 143 11.92 -13.14 -13.71
CA MET A 143 11.67 -11.77 -13.26
C MET A 143 11.22 -11.74 -11.81
N PRO A 144 12.12 -12.09 -10.89
CA PRO A 144 11.77 -12.19 -9.50
C PRO A 144 11.32 -10.82 -8.97
N GLY A 145 10.24 -10.84 -8.20
CA GLY A 145 9.65 -9.64 -7.60
C GLY A 145 8.63 -8.90 -8.46
N TRP A 146 8.39 -9.31 -9.71
CA TRP A 146 7.29 -8.79 -10.52
C TRP A 146 6.01 -9.62 -10.36
N SER A 147 4.87 -8.96 -10.50
CA SER A 147 3.55 -9.60 -10.57
C SER A 147 2.65 -8.78 -11.48
N TRP A 148 1.82 -9.46 -12.29
CA TRP A 148 0.94 -8.85 -13.26
C TRP A 148 -0.48 -9.40 -13.16
N LYS A 149 -1.46 -8.53 -13.39
CA LYS A 149 -2.87 -8.90 -13.49
C LYS A 149 -3.48 -8.26 -14.75
N PRO A 150 -4.09 -9.03 -15.66
CA PRO A 150 -4.76 -8.48 -16.83
C PRO A 150 -5.80 -7.42 -16.43
N VAL A 151 -5.85 -6.31 -17.16
CA VAL A 151 -6.88 -5.29 -17.00
C VAL A 151 -7.74 -5.28 -18.26
N GLY A 152 -8.85 -6.02 -18.22
CA GLY A 152 -9.70 -6.25 -19.40
C GLY A 152 -9.45 -7.64 -20.01
N ASP A 153 -9.79 -7.80 -21.27
CA ASP A 153 -9.61 -9.06 -22.00
C ASP A 153 -8.16 -9.19 -22.51
N PRO A 154 -7.37 -10.16 -21.97
CA PRO A 154 -5.97 -10.32 -22.35
C PRO A 154 -5.76 -10.76 -23.81
N PHE A 155 -6.80 -11.27 -24.50
CA PHE A 155 -6.68 -11.84 -25.85
C PHE A 155 -6.91 -10.83 -26.99
N SER A 156 -7.15 -9.57 -26.67
CA SER A 156 -7.50 -8.51 -27.64
C SER A 156 -6.31 -7.95 -28.46
N GLY A 157 -5.16 -8.64 -28.52
CA GLY A 157 -4.00 -8.26 -29.34
C GLY A 157 -3.17 -7.07 -28.81
N HIS A 158 -3.75 -6.27 -27.92
CA HIS A 158 -3.05 -5.27 -27.13
C HIS A 158 -3.43 -5.40 -25.67
N SER A 159 -2.44 -5.70 -24.84
CA SER A 159 -2.70 -6.10 -23.47
C SER A 159 -2.13 -5.06 -22.50
N ILE A 160 -2.95 -4.69 -21.52
CA ILE A 160 -2.55 -3.89 -20.37
C ILE A 160 -2.69 -4.72 -19.11
N PHE A 161 -1.68 -4.61 -18.24
CA PHE A 161 -1.65 -5.29 -16.95
C PHE A 161 -1.51 -4.25 -15.86
N ALA A 162 -2.23 -4.45 -14.76
CA ALA A 162 -1.84 -3.86 -13.49
C ALA A 162 -0.61 -4.64 -13.04
N TYR A 163 0.44 -3.94 -12.65
CA TYR A 163 1.66 -4.59 -12.18
C TYR A 163 2.07 -4.07 -10.82
N THR A 164 2.79 -4.92 -10.10
CA THR A 164 3.56 -4.59 -8.90
C THR A 164 4.96 -5.15 -9.08
N ARG A 165 5.98 -4.40 -8.68
CA ARG A 165 7.36 -4.87 -8.66
C ARG A 165 8.02 -4.52 -7.34
N ARG A 166 8.65 -5.50 -6.69
CA ARG A 166 9.55 -5.29 -5.55
C ARG A 166 10.98 -5.57 -6.02
N LYS A 167 11.84 -4.54 -6.01
CA LYS A 167 13.26 -4.73 -6.31
C LYS A 167 13.89 -5.56 -5.20
N LEU A 168 14.43 -6.73 -5.57
CA LEU A 168 15.19 -7.55 -4.63
C LEU A 168 16.55 -6.90 -4.40
N GLU A 169 16.94 -6.75 -3.13
CA GLU A 169 18.26 -6.24 -2.79
C GLU A 169 19.32 -7.28 -3.23
N GLY A 170 20.31 -6.83 -4.01
CA GLY A 170 21.41 -7.69 -4.47
C GLY A 170 21.27 -8.29 -5.87
N ALA A 171 20.24 -7.91 -6.65
CA ALA A 171 20.08 -8.25 -8.06
C ALA A 171 20.49 -7.10 -9.00
#